data_AF-Q9U2N4-F1
#
_entry.id   AF-Q9U2N4-F1
#
_cell.length_a   1.000
_cell.length_b   1.000
_cell.length_c   1.000
_cell.angle_alpha   90.00
_cell.angle_beta   90.00
_cell.angle_gamma   90.00
#
_symmetry.space_group_name_H-M   'P 1'
#
loop_
_entity.id
_entity.type
_entity.pdbx_description
1 polymer ?
#
loop_
_entity_poly.entity_id
_entity_poly.type
_entity_poly.pdbx_seq_one_letter_code
_entity_poly.pdbx_strand_id
1 'polypeptide(L)'
;MTDPDDNANLLTLRQDKNAQQACILYQILQKTEIFDAFNIFCDVFRENSMEYREFEFFFYQLGKENAELGSELRFNPKSRQLLELPDDMLNKIFDCVKPIELFPIRKVSRRFRDVIDRRAPRFKQIELNIANFCLSMNFDDDDEDVQYSRDEDEDEEGFTIEYKEHETHVAKGSVVEAGLSDLYRIMKNPKFSLETLDVTFCEYLRGENMELVENMMKKLKSIQVKVVILRDAYSDTIDHVLPYLEPGKLEDIHFEAHSWLAKCDRVIKTEQFKLAKRFFMDGGGGGVFWKKLTKKNI
;
A
#
# COMPACT_ATOMS: atom_id res chain seq x y z
N MET A 1 -13.19 32.85 -46.52
CA MET A 1 -13.16 32.40 -45.12
C MET A 1 -11.68 32.35 -44.77
N THR A 2 -11.17 33.34 -44.05
CA THR A 2 -9.81 33.29 -43.52
C THR A 2 -9.71 32.06 -42.62
N ASP A 3 -8.65 31.29 -42.79
CA ASP A 3 -8.34 30.19 -41.88
C ASP A 3 -8.38 30.76 -40.45
N PRO A 4 -9.09 30.15 -39.47
CA PRO A 4 -9.02 30.60 -38.08
C PRO A 4 -7.58 30.72 -37.56
N ASP A 5 -6.62 30.02 -38.20
CA ASP A 5 -5.20 30.15 -37.93
C ASP A 5 -4.53 31.46 -38.39
N ASP A 6 -5.14 32.20 -39.30
CA ASP A 6 -4.65 33.49 -39.81
C ASP A 6 -5.32 34.71 -39.15
N ASN A 7 -6.12 34.49 -38.10
CA ASN A 7 -6.72 35.60 -37.37
C ASN A 7 -5.64 36.29 -36.51
N ALA A 8 -5.17 37.45 -36.97
CA ALA A 8 -4.13 38.25 -36.31
C ALA A 8 -4.40 38.49 -34.81
N ASN A 9 -5.67 38.62 -34.41
CA ASN A 9 -6.05 38.80 -33.00
C ASN A 9 -5.78 37.55 -32.15
N LEU A 10 -5.97 36.34 -32.71
CA LEU A 10 -5.63 35.08 -32.02
C LEU A 10 -4.12 34.92 -31.87
N LEU A 11 -3.34 35.36 -32.87
CA LEU A 11 -1.88 35.32 -32.80
C LEU A 11 -1.31 36.28 -31.73
N THR A 12 -1.84 37.51 -31.62
CA THR A 12 -1.45 38.43 -30.54
C THR A 12 -1.86 37.92 -29.18
N LEU A 13 -3.07 37.36 -29.04
CA LEU A 13 -3.53 36.78 -27.78
C LEU A 13 -2.61 35.63 -27.33
N ARG A 14 -2.16 34.80 -28.29
CA ARG A 14 -1.31 33.63 -28.02
C ARG A 14 0.04 33.97 -27.40
N GLN A 15 0.60 35.13 -27.74
CA GLN A 15 1.90 35.57 -27.21
C GLN A 15 1.78 36.45 -25.95
N ASP A 16 0.56 36.84 -25.57
CA ASP A 16 0.31 37.67 -24.41
C ASP A 16 0.22 36.81 -23.14
N LYS A 17 1.28 36.87 -22.30
CA LYS A 17 1.32 36.16 -21.02
C LYS A 17 0.20 36.57 -20.07
N ASN A 18 -0.27 37.82 -20.11
CA ASN A 18 -1.39 38.23 -19.26
C ASN A 18 -2.70 37.61 -19.76
N ALA A 19 -2.88 37.49 -21.08
CA ALA A 19 -4.05 36.81 -21.64
C ALA A 19 -4.05 35.31 -21.31
N GLN A 20 -2.88 34.67 -21.38
CA GLN A 20 -2.70 33.28 -20.94
C GLN A 20 -3.06 33.11 -19.45
N GLN A 21 -2.50 33.94 -18.57
CA GLN A 21 -2.81 33.92 -17.14
C GLN A 21 -4.28 34.22 -16.84
N ALA A 22 -4.90 35.16 -17.56
CA ALA A 22 -6.32 35.48 -17.42
C ALA A 22 -7.21 34.29 -17.82
N CYS A 23 -6.82 33.54 -18.86
CA CYS A 23 -7.50 32.31 -19.24
C CYS A 23 -7.39 31.25 -18.13
N ILE A 24 -6.20 31.06 -17.57
CA ILE A 24 -5.97 30.13 -16.44
C ILE A 24 -6.85 30.52 -15.24
N LEU A 25 -6.83 31.80 -14.84
CA LEU A 25 -7.67 32.30 -13.75
C LEU A 25 -9.15 32.08 -14.02
N TYR A 26 -9.60 32.28 -15.26
CA TYR A 26 -10.98 32.01 -15.64
C TYR A 26 -11.35 30.53 -15.41
N GLN A 27 -10.49 29.57 -15.78
CA GLN A 27 -10.75 28.15 -15.51
C GLN A 27 -10.82 27.85 -14.00
N ILE A 28 -9.96 28.47 -13.19
CA ILE A 28 -10.00 28.33 -11.71
C ILE A 28 -11.35 28.83 -11.16
N LEU A 29 -11.82 29.99 -11.65
CA LEU A 29 -13.11 30.55 -11.23
C LEU A 29 -14.30 29.66 -11.65
N GLN A 30 -14.17 28.93 -12.76
CA GLN A 30 -15.15 27.92 -13.16
C GLN A 30 -15.06 26.61 -12.35
N LYS A 31 -14.08 26.49 -11.45
CA LYS A 31 -13.78 25.27 -10.68
C LYS A 31 -13.51 24.07 -11.58
N THR A 32 -12.91 24.32 -12.74
CA THR A 32 -12.49 23.27 -13.66
C THR A 32 -11.30 22.54 -13.06
N GLU A 33 -11.32 21.20 -13.11
CA GLU A 33 -10.17 20.38 -12.72
C GLU A 33 -8.92 20.75 -13.53
N ILE A 34 -7.75 20.74 -12.88
CA ILE A 34 -6.53 21.33 -13.44
C ILE A 34 -6.14 20.74 -14.80
N PHE A 35 -6.35 19.44 -14.99
CA PHE A 35 -5.99 18.75 -16.22
C PHE A 35 -6.94 19.11 -17.36
N ASP A 36 -8.24 19.21 -17.09
CA ASP A 36 -9.23 19.69 -18.05
C ASP A 36 -9.00 21.15 -18.40
N ALA A 37 -8.67 21.98 -17.41
CA ALA A 37 -8.29 23.36 -17.61
C ALA A 37 -7.06 23.50 -18.51
N PHE A 38 -6.07 22.61 -18.37
CA PHE A 38 -4.91 22.56 -19.25
C PHE A 38 -5.27 22.17 -20.68
N ASN A 39 -6.11 21.15 -20.87
CA ASN A 39 -6.56 20.74 -22.21
C ASN A 39 -7.31 21.88 -22.90
N ILE A 40 -8.24 22.54 -22.21
CA ILE A 40 -8.95 23.71 -22.72
C ILE A 40 -7.97 24.85 -23.06
N PHE A 41 -6.97 25.08 -22.20
CA PHE A 41 -5.92 26.05 -22.47
C PHE A 41 -5.15 25.70 -23.75
N CYS A 42 -4.77 24.44 -23.94
CA CYS A 42 -4.10 23.97 -25.15
C CYS A 42 -4.99 24.08 -26.39
N ASP A 43 -6.31 23.91 -26.29
CA ASP A 43 -7.20 24.12 -27.43
C ASP A 43 -7.26 25.60 -27.86
N VAL A 44 -7.27 26.51 -26.89
CA VAL A 44 -7.31 27.96 -27.16
C VAL A 44 -5.95 28.48 -27.65
N PHE A 45 -4.88 28.10 -26.97
CA PHE A 45 -3.54 28.66 -27.14
C PHE A 45 -2.61 27.79 -27.98
N ARG A 46 -2.95 26.54 -28.30
CA ARG A 46 -2.08 25.45 -28.84
C ARG A 46 -1.14 24.82 -27.81
N GLU A 47 -0.84 23.54 -28.02
CA GLU A 47 0.02 22.71 -27.15
C GLU A 47 1.41 23.31 -26.85
N ASN A 48 1.98 24.09 -27.78
CA ASN A 48 3.35 24.61 -27.65
C ASN A 48 3.43 25.94 -26.88
N SER A 49 2.30 26.50 -26.46
CA SER A 49 2.26 27.85 -25.86
C SER A 49 2.76 27.89 -24.42
N MET A 50 2.53 26.84 -23.66
CA MET A 50 2.97 26.71 -22.29
C MET A 50 3.07 25.23 -21.93
N GLU A 51 4.20 24.81 -21.39
CA GLU A 51 4.31 23.45 -20.88
C GLU A 51 3.41 23.26 -19.66
N TYR A 52 2.90 22.05 -19.46
CA TYR A 52 2.02 21.71 -18.32
C TYR A 52 2.59 22.19 -16.98
N ARG A 53 3.91 22.13 -16.79
CA ARG A 53 4.56 22.55 -15.56
C ARG A 53 4.51 24.07 -15.33
N GLU A 54 4.65 24.85 -16.39
CA GLU A 54 4.49 26.30 -16.31
C GLU A 54 3.01 26.65 -16.06
N PHE A 55 2.10 25.93 -16.72
CA PHE A 55 0.65 26.06 -16.50
C PHE A 55 0.25 25.74 -15.07
N GLU A 56 0.66 24.60 -14.54
CA GLU A 56 0.36 24.13 -13.18
C GLU A 56 0.87 25.14 -12.14
N PHE A 57 2.08 25.68 -12.33
CA PHE A 57 2.60 26.74 -11.48
C PHE A 57 1.67 27.95 -11.46
N PHE A 58 1.23 28.45 -12.62
CA PHE A 58 0.33 29.59 -12.66
C PHE A 58 -1.05 29.25 -12.09
N PHE A 59 -1.57 28.04 -12.36
CA PHE A 59 -2.85 27.57 -11.85
C PHE A 59 -2.89 27.62 -10.32
N TYR A 60 -1.91 27.03 -9.66
CA TYR A 60 -1.86 27.05 -8.19
C TYR A 60 -1.55 28.43 -7.60
N GLN A 61 -0.74 29.25 -8.26
CA GLN A 61 -0.43 30.57 -7.74
C GLN A 61 -1.59 31.56 -7.89
N LEU A 62 -2.30 31.52 -9.01
CA LEU A 62 -3.49 32.33 -9.27
C LEU A 62 -4.69 31.88 -8.43
N GLY A 63 -4.74 30.61 -8.02
CA GLY A 63 -5.80 30.08 -7.15
C GLY A 63 -5.67 30.44 -5.67
N LYS A 64 -4.56 31.05 -5.24
CA LYS A 64 -4.42 31.52 -3.85
C LYS A 64 -5.33 32.72 -3.58
N GLU A 65 -5.85 32.80 -2.35
CA GLU A 65 -6.61 33.98 -1.92
C GLU A 65 -5.74 35.25 -2.09
N ASN A 66 -6.29 36.25 -2.78
CA ASN A 66 -5.66 37.54 -3.11
C ASN A 66 -4.52 37.49 -4.13
N ALA A 67 -4.47 36.49 -5.02
CA ALA A 67 -3.52 36.50 -6.13
C ALA A 67 -3.83 37.63 -7.13
N GLU A 68 -2.87 38.54 -7.35
CA GLU A 68 -2.98 39.59 -8.37
C GLU A 68 -2.48 39.09 -9.73
N LEU A 69 -3.24 39.40 -10.79
CA LEU A 69 -2.85 39.18 -12.18
C LEU A 69 -1.69 40.12 -12.54
N GLY A 70 -0.57 39.59 -13.03
CA GLY A 70 0.47 40.42 -13.64
C GLY A 70 1.92 39.96 -13.48
N SER A 71 2.81 40.85 -13.94
CA SER A 71 4.21 40.60 -14.32
C SER A 71 5.17 40.07 -13.24
N GLU A 72 4.75 40.01 -11.98
CA GLU A 72 5.57 39.47 -10.89
C GLU A 72 5.54 37.94 -10.82
N LEU A 73 4.47 37.30 -11.31
CA LEU A 73 4.38 35.85 -11.37
C LEU A 73 5.33 35.32 -12.45
N ARG A 74 6.46 34.76 -12.01
CA ARG A 74 7.47 34.18 -12.89
C ARG A 74 7.66 32.70 -12.60
N PHE A 75 7.35 31.88 -13.59
CA PHE A 75 7.74 30.49 -13.59
C PHE A 75 9.26 30.37 -13.68
N ASN A 76 9.86 29.62 -12.75
CA ASN A 76 11.26 29.24 -12.84
C ASN A 76 11.36 27.83 -13.45
N PRO A 77 11.82 27.68 -14.71
CA PRO A 77 11.97 26.37 -15.33
C PRO A 77 13.00 25.49 -14.61
N LYS A 78 13.91 26.08 -13.83
CA LYS A 78 14.87 25.38 -12.97
C LYS A 78 14.35 25.10 -11.56
N SER A 79 13.06 25.31 -11.30
CA SER A 79 12.46 24.83 -10.05
C SER A 79 12.70 23.33 -9.95
N ARG A 80 12.94 22.81 -8.74
CA ARG A 80 13.23 21.38 -8.56
C ARG A 80 11.96 20.58 -8.81
N GLN A 81 12.06 19.52 -9.60
CA GLN A 81 10.97 18.57 -9.74
C GLN A 81 10.87 17.71 -8.47
N LEU A 82 9.70 17.11 -8.22
CA LEU A 82 9.53 16.17 -7.10
C LEU A 82 10.57 15.04 -7.16
N LEU A 83 10.86 14.55 -8.37
CA LEU A 83 11.88 13.54 -8.62
C LEU A 83 13.32 14.06 -8.43
N GLU A 84 13.56 15.36 -8.37
CA GLU A 84 14.88 15.94 -8.11
C GLU A 84 15.11 16.28 -6.63
N LEU A 85 14.09 16.10 -5.79
CA LEU A 85 14.26 16.30 -4.36
C LEU A 85 15.27 15.30 -3.79
N PRO A 86 16.17 15.74 -2.88
CA PRO A 86 17.05 14.85 -2.15
C PRO A 86 16.29 13.72 -1.42
N ASP A 87 16.96 12.58 -1.24
CA ASP A 87 16.35 11.39 -0.64
C ASP A 87 15.78 11.67 0.77
N ASP A 88 16.39 12.56 1.57
CA ASP A 88 15.89 12.94 2.89
C ASP A 88 14.56 13.72 2.84
N MET A 89 14.36 14.56 1.81
CA MET A 89 13.09 15.25 1.62
C MET A 89 12.01 14.32 1.11
N LEU A 90 12.34 13.42 0.16
CA LEU A 90 11.41 12.38 -0.29
C LEU A 90 10.99 11.47 0.87
N ASN A 91 11.92 11.08 1.73
CA ASN A 91 11.60 10.30 2.92
C ASN A 91 10.66 11.04 3.87
N LYS A 92 10.81 12.36 4.07
CA LYS A 92 9.86 13.15 4.86
C LYS A 92 8.46 13.19 4.25
N ILE A 93 8.35 13.19 2.93
CA ILE A 93 7.05 13.10 2.25
C ILE A 93 6.44 11.71 2.47
N PHE A 94 7.22 10.64 2.23
CA PHE A 94 6.77 9.27 2.44
C PHE A 94 6.52 8.91 3.91
N ASP A 95 7.07 9.68 4.85
CA ASP A 95 6.77 9.59 6.28
C ASP A 95 5.35 10.07 6.60
N CYS A 96 4.74 10.88 5.74
CA CYS A 96 3.36 11.36 5.89
C CYS A 96 2.33 10.47 5.16
N VAL A 97 2.79 9.41 4.50
CA VAL A 97 1.95 8.53 3.67
C VAL A 97 1.77 7.19 4.40
N LYS A 98 0.57 6.63 4.37
CA LYS A 98 0.31 5.33 5.01
C LYS A 98 1.12 4.22 4.34
N PRO A 99 1.50 3.15 5.06
CA PRO A 99 2.30 2.06 4.49
C PRO A 99 1.76 1.49 3.18
N ILE A 100 0.44 1.32 3.10
CA ILE A 100 -0.26 0.75 1.95
C ILE A 100 -0.28 1.69 0.73
N GLU A 101 -0.27 3.00 0.94
CA GLU A 101 -0.24 4.00 -0.13
C GLU A 101 1.15 4.09 -0.80
N LEU A 102 2.20 3.59 -0.14
CA LEU A 102 3.54 3.54 -0.74
C LEU A 102 3.63 2.55 -1.90
N PHE A 103 2.72 1.57 -1.99
CA PHE A 103 2.72 0.57 -3.06
C PHE A 103 2.43 1.14 -4.45
N PRO A 104 1.33 1.88 -4.66
CA PRO A 104 1.10 2.56 -5.94
C PRO A 104 2.19 3.61 -6.20
N ILE A 105 2.64 4.37 -5.20
CA ILE A 105 3.72 5.37 -5.37
C ILE A 105 5.02 4.73 -5.87
N ARG A 106 5.36 3.54 -5.37
CA ARG A 106 6.52 2.74 -5.82
C ARG A 106 6.45 2.37 -7.31
N LYS A 107 5.25 2.29 -7.89
CA LYS A 107 5.03 1.97 -9.31
C LYS A 107 5.19 3.21 -10.21
N VAL A 108 4.98 4.42 -9.67
CA VAL A 108 5.04 5.69 -10.43
C VAL A 108 6.42 5.97 -11.02
N SER A 109 7.51 5.72 -10.29
CA SER A 109 8.86 5.96 -10.83
C SER A 109 9.92 5.02 -10.25
N ARG A 110 10.98 4.78 -11.02
CA ARG A 110 12.17 4.06 -10.55
C ARG A 110 12.80 4.73 -9.33
N ARG A 111 12.86 6.06 -9.31
CA ARG A 111 13.43 6.81 -8.20
C ARG A 111 12.65 6.63 -6.90
N PHE A 112 11.32 6.75 -6.95
CA PHE A 112 10.49 6.50 -5.76
C PHE A 112 10.63 5.06 -5.29
N ARG A 113 10.67 4.11 -6.23
CA ARG A 113 10.96 2.71 -5.89
C ARG A 113 12.26 2.54 -5.13
N ASP A 114 13.35 3.10 -5.62
CA ASP A 114 14.65 2.95 -4.98
C ASP A 114 14.71 3.62 -3.60
N VAL A 115 14.03 4.74 -3.41
CA VAL A 115 13.97 5.45 -2.11
C VAL A 115 13.09 4.68 -1.12
N ILE A 116 11.89 4.25 -1.54
CA ILE A 116 10.96 3.48 -0.71
C ILE A 116 11.58 2.13 -0.31
N ASP A 117 12.18 1.39 -1.25
CA ASP A 117 12.77 0.06 -0.98
C ASP A 117 13.99 0.16 -0.03
N ARG A 118 14.69 1.30 0.03
CA ARG A 118 15.82 1.53 0.95
C ARG A 118 15.37 1.96 2.35
N ARG A 119 14.16 2.50 2.49
CA ARG A 119 13.56 2.94 3.76
C ARG A 119 13.14 1.73 4.58
N ALA A 120 13.50 1.71 5.87
CA ALA A 120 12.93 0.74 6.79
C ALA A 120 11.43 1.03 6.95
N PRO A 121 10.53 0.04 6.78
CA PRO A 121 9.12 0.23 7.04
C PRO A 121 8.92 0.77 8.47
N ARG A 122 8.02 1.76 8.62
CA ARG A 122 7.79 2.43 9.91
C ARG A 122 6.68 1.82 10.75
N PHE A 123 5.88 0.96 10.15
CA PHE A 123 4.85 0.25 10.88
C PHE A 123 5.47 -0.90 11.68
N LYS A 124 4.80 -1.23 12.77
CA LYS A 124 5.23 -2.19 13.78
C LYS A 124 4.32 -3.39 13.83
N GLN A 125 3.11 -3.30 13.30
CA GLN A 125 2.15 -4.38 13.30
C GLN A 125 1.63 -4.65 11.89
N ILE A 126 1.44 -5.92 11.60
CA ILE A 126 0.72 -6.39 10.42
C ILE A 126 -0.38 -7.32 10.92
N GLU A 127 -1.60 -7.06 10.51
CA GLU A 127 -2.69 -8.03 10.55
C GLU A 127 -2.95 -8.54 9.14
N LEU A 128 -3.04 -9.86 9.00
CA LEU A 128 -3.24 -10.55 7.73
C LEU A 128 -4.39 -11.56 7.90
N ASN A 129 -5.50 -11.32 7.20
CA ASN A 129 -6.60 -12.29 7.13
C ASN A 129 -6.51 -13.01 5.79
N ILE A 130 -6.42 -14.35 5.80
CA ILE A 130 -6.25 -15.18 4.60
C ILE A 130 -7.40 -16.18 4.51
N ALA A 131 -8.15 -16.12 3.43
CA ALA A 131 -9.16 -17.08 3.00
C ALA A 131 -8.84 -17.58 1.58
N ASN A 132 -9.62 -18.54 1.08
CA ASN A 132 -9.39 -19.08 -0.27
C ASN A 132 -9.67 -18.07 -1.39
N PHE A 133 -10.61 -17.17 -1.16
CA PHE A 133 -11.09 -16.18 -2.13
C PHE A 133 -10.92 -14.73 -1.66
N CYS A 134 -10.36 -14.54 -0.47
CA CYS A 134 -10.13 -13.22 0.10
C CYS A 134 -8.78 -13.18 0.83
N LEU A 135 -8.08 -12.06 0.74
CA LEU A 135 -6.94 -11.72 1.57
C LEU A 135 -7.04 -10.25 1.95
N SER A 136 -7.00 -9.93 3.24
CA SER A 136 -6.89 -8.54 3.70
C SER A 136 -5.63 -8.30 4.52
N MET A 137 -5.09 -7.08 4.40
CA MET A 137 -3.91 -6.64 5.15
C MET A 137 -4.16 -5.28 5.79
N ASN A 138 -3.86 -5.20 7.08
CA ASN A 138 -3.88 -3.97 7.84
C ASN A 138 -2.49 -3.71 8.46
N PHE A 139 -2.15 -2.43 8.65
CA PHE A 139 -0.88 -2.00 9.24
C PHE A 139 -1.13 -1.07 10.43
N ASP A 140 -0.54 -1.39 11.58
CA ASP A 140 -0.67 -0.61 12.81
C ASP A 140 -2.11 -0.37 13.32
N ASP A 141 -3.03 -1.31 13.08
CA ASP A 141 -4.43 -1.22 13.54
C ASP A 141 -5.11 0.06 13.01
N ASP A 142 -4.87 0.36 11.73
CA ASP A 142 -5.46 1.49 11.02
C ASP A 142 -6.92 1.17 10.68
N ASP A 143 -7.79 2.17 10.57
CA ASP A 143 -9.19 1.96 10.20
C ASP A 143 -9.35 1.47 8.73
N GLU A 144 -8.28 1.51 7.93
CA GLU A 144 -8.27 1.15 6.52
C GLU A 144 -7.35 -0.05 6.24
N ASP A 145 -7.92 -1.14 5.74
CA ASP A 145 -7.19 -2.27 5.20
C ASP A 145 -7.16 -2.23 3.66
N VAL A 146 -6.24 -3.02 3.08
CA VAL A 146 -6.33 -3.40 1.67
C VAL A 146 -6.96 -4.77 1.57
N GLN A 147 -7.93 -4.90 0.68
CA GLN A 147 -8.65 -6.15 0.47
C GLN A 147 -8.40 -6.65 -0.95
N TYR A 148 -8.13 -7.94 -1.07
CA TYR A 148 -8.03 -8.67 -2.31
C TYR A 148 -9.16 -9.69 -2.26
N SER A 149 -10.11 -9.63 -3.16
CA SER A 149 -11.29 -10.49 -3.11
C SER A 149 -11.70 -10.98 -4.49
N ARG A 150 -12.26 -12.19 -4.52
CA ARG A 150 -12.96 -12.77 -5.67
C ARG A 150 -14.33 -13.21 -5.17
N ASP A 151 -15.37 -12.96 -5.96
CA ASP A 151 -16.68 -13.52 -5.67
C ASP A 151 -16.66 -15.05 -5.79
N GLU A 152 -17.14 -15.74 -4.76
CA GLU A 152 -17.10 -17.21 -4.69
C GLU A 152 -18.03 -17.87 -5.72
N ASP A 153 -19.09 -17.16 -6.10
CA ASP A 153 -20.15 -17.62 -6.98
C ASP A 153 -19.85 -17.39 -8.47
N GLU A 154 -18.75 -16.71 -8.77
CA GLU A 154 -18.39 -16.35 -10.14
C GLU A 154 -17.26 -17.25 -10.66
N ASP A 155 -17.46 -17.81 -11.86
CA ASP A 155 -16.42 -18.51 -12.64
C ASP A 155 -15.34 -17.52 -13.17
N GLU A 156 -15.13 -16.40 -12.47
CA GLU A 156 -14.22 -15.35 -12.86
C GLU A 156 -12.77 -15.72 -12.54
N GLU A 157 -11.92 -15.66 -13.57
CA GLU A 157 -10.48 -15.83 -13.41
C GLU A 157 -9.83 -14.61 -12.69
N GLY A 158 -10.56 -13.48 -12.64
CA GLY A 158 -10.11 -12.20 -12.10
C GLY A 158 -10.24 -12.09 -10.58
N PHE A 159 -9.85 -10.93 -10.05
CA PHE A 159 -10.08 -10.54 -8.67
C PHE A 159 -10.02 -9.03 -8.53
N THR A 160 -10.58 -8.50 -7.46
CA THR A 160 -10.61 -7.08 -7.13
C THR A 160 -9.62 -6.76 -6.02
N ILE A 161 -8.97 -5.59 -6.14
CA ILE A 161 -8.18 -4.98 -5.08
C ILE A 161 -8.90 -3.71 -4.65
N GLU A 162 -9.30 -3.64 -3.39
CA GLU A 162 -9.98 -2.51 -2.79
C GLU A 162 -9.10 -1.83 -1.74
N TYR A 163 -9.06 -0.51 -1.78
CA TYR A 163 -8.45 0.33 -0.75
C TYR A 163 -9.17 1.67 -0.69
N LYS A 164 -9.82 1.98 0.44
CA LYS A 164 -10.73 3.13 0.56
C LYS A 164 -11.80 3.08 -0.54
N GLU A 165 -12.05 4.21 -1.19
CA GLU A 165 -12.97 4.34 -2.33
C GLU A 165 -12.35 3.87 -3.67
N HIS A 166 -11.13 3.33 -3.65
CA HIS A 166 -10.45 2.90 -4.87
C HIS A 166 -10.58 1.40 -5.06
N GLU A 167 -11.07 1.03 -6.23
CA GLU A 167 -11.18 -0.35 -6.68
C GLU A 167 -10.32 -0.56 -7.93
N THR A 168 -9.59 -1.66 -7.98
CA THR A 168 -8.84 -2.08 -9.16
C THR A 168 -9.13 -3.54 -9.48
N HIS A 169 -9.71 -3.78 -10.65
CA HIS A 169 -9.93 -5.13 -11.16
C HIS A 169 -8.67 -5.69 -11.82
N VAL A 170 -8.28 -6.90 -11.44
CA VAL A 170 -7.21 -7.68 -12.06
C VAL A 170 -7.82 -8.81 -12.85
N ALA A 171 -7.61 -8.82 -14.17
CA ALA A 171 -8.30 -9.73 -15.09
C ALA A 171 -8.04 -11.23 -14.86
N LYS A 172 -6.90 -11.59 -14.25
CA LYS A 172 -6.52 -12.98 -14.00
C LYS A 172 -5.50 -13.08 -12.86
N GLY A 173 -5.64 -14.08 -11.99
CA GLY A 173 -4.57 -14.46 -11.05
C GLY A 173 -5.09 -15.17 -9.80
N SER A 174 -4.20 -15.37 -8.82
CA SER A 174 -4.58 -15.82 -7.48
C SER A 174 -4.66 -14.62 -6.54
N VAL A 175 -5.79 -14.49 -5.83
CA VAL A 175 -6.01 -13.50 -4.77
C VAL A 175 -4.91 -13.56 -3.72
N VAL A 176 -4.68 -14.77 -3.20
CA VAL A 176 -3.68 -15.03 -2.16
C VAL A 176 -2.27 -14.75 -2.66
N GLU A 177 -1.93 -15.16 -3.89
CA GLU A 177 -0.60 -14.88 -4.46
C GLU A 177 -0.36 -13.38 -4.63
N ALA A 178 -1.36 -12.62 -5.10
CA ALA A 178 -1.24 -11.18 -5.30
C ALA A 178 -1.00 -10.45 -3.98
N GLY A 179 -1.83 -10.72 -2.96
CA GLY A 179 -1.69 -10.13 -1.64
C GLY A 179 -0.37 -10.48 -0.96
N LEU A 180 0.00 -11.77 -0.96
CA LEU A 180 1.29 -12.22 -0.39
C LEU A 180 2.50 -11.69 -1.17
N SER A 181 2.39 -11.50 -2.49
CA SER A 181 3.46 -10.88 -3.27
C SER A 181 3.68 -9.42 -2.88
N ASP A 182 2.61 -8.67 -2.62
CA ASP A 182 2.73 -7.30 -2.14
C ASP A 182 3.28 -7.25 -0.70
N LEU A 183 2.79 -8.12 0.19
CA LEU A 183 3.35 -8.28 1.53
C LEU A 183 4.85 -8.59 1.51
N TYR A 184 5.27 -9.57 0.69
CA TYR A 184 6.66 -9.96 0.51
C TYR A 184 7.55 -8.77 0.14
N ARG A 185 7.07 -7.88 -0.74
CA ARG A 185 7.83 -6.71 -1.18
C ARG A 185 8.13 -5.74 -0.05
N ILE A 186 7.28 -5.67 0.97
CA ILE A 186 7.59 -4.89 2.17
C ILE A 186 8.54 -5.66 3.08
N MET A 187 8.20 -6.90 3.39
CA MET A 187 8.88 -7.67 4.43
C MET A 187 10.30 -8.09 4.02
N LYS A 188 10.64 -8.11 2.72
CA LYS A 188 11.99 -8.45 2.24
C LYS A 188 13.07 -7.42 2.64
N ASN A 189 12.69 -6.25 3.16
CA ASN A 189 13.67 -5.24 3.54
C ASN A 189 14.51 -5.74 4.74
N PRO A 190 15.85 -5.79 4.66
CA PRO A 190 16.68 -6.31 5.75
C PRO A 190 16.59 -5.52 7.07
N LYS A 191 16.12 -4.28 7.04
CA LYS A 191 15.91 -3.43 8.23
C LYS A 191 14.52 -3.62 8.84
N PHE A 192 13.71 -4.50 8.28
CA PHE A 192 12.36 -4.76 8.72
C PHE A 192 12.37 -5.59 10.02
N SER A 193 11.76 -5.03 11.06
CA SER A 193 11.49 -5.72 12.32
C SER A 193 10.07 -5.37 12.74
N LEU A 194 9.30 -6.38 13.11
CA LEU A 194 7.91 -6.24 13.48
C LEU A 194 7.74 -6.45 15.00
N GLU A 195 6.87 -5.66 15.62
CA GLU A 195 6.43 -5.92 16.98
C GLU A 195 5.39 -7.04 17.00
N THR A 196 4.40 -7.00 16.10
CA THR A 196 3.33 -8.00 16.05
C THR A 196 3.03 -8.46 14.62
N LEU A 197 3.06 -9.77 14.38
CA LEU A 197 2.48 -10.42 13.21
C LEU A 197 1.21 -11.15 13.64
N ASP A 198 0.05 -10.63 13.27
CA ASP A 198 -1.24 -11.29 13.49
C ASP A 198 -1.71 -11.90 12.16
N VAL A 199 -1.95 -13.20 12.14
CA VAL A 199 -2.39 -13.94 10.95
C VAL A 199 -3.62 -14.77 11.28
N THR A 200 -4.73 -14.43 10.66
CA THR A 200 -5.97 -15.22 10.70
C THR A 200 -6.07 -16.09 9.48
N PHE A 201 -6.31 -17.37 9.70
CA PHE A 201 -6.58 -18.35 8.66
C PHE A 201 -8.08 -18.60 8.63
N CYS A 202 -8.78 -17.82 7.81
CA CYS A 202 -10.21 -17.92 7.63
C CYS A 202 -10.53 -19.20 6.86
N GLU A 203 -11.35 -20.05 7.47
CA GLU A 203 -11.76 -21.34 6.91
C GLU A 203 -10.56 -22.28 6.65
N TYR A 204 -10.84 -23.46 6.08
CA TYR A 204 -9.78 -24.36 5.68
C TYR A 204 -9.14 -23.88 4.36
N LEU A 205 -7.95 -23.29 4.44
CA LEU A 205 -7.18 -22.93 3.25
C LEU A 205 -6.86 -24.18 2.42
N ARG A 206 -7.12 -24.08 1.11
CA ARG A 206 -6.73 -25.09 0.12
C ARG A 206 -5.21 -25.26 0.13
N GLY A 207 -4.76 -26.49 -0.16
CA GLY A 207 -3.34 -26.84 -0.13
C GLY A 207 -2.45 -25.93 -0.98
N GLU A 208 -2.92 -25.53 -2.17
CA GLU A 208 -2.21 -24.58 -3.04
C GLU A 208 -1.98 -23.22 -2.37
N ASN A 209 -2.97 -22.69 -1.64
CA ASN A 209 -2.86 -21.41 -0.95
C ASN A 209 -1.94 -21.53 0.28
N MET A 210 -1.98 -22.66 1.00
CA MET A 210 -1.03 -22.93 2.07
C MET A 210 0.42 -23.04 1.56
N GLU A 211 0.63 -23.64 0.38
CA GLU A 211 1.95 -23.67 -0.26
C GLU A 211 2.43 -22.26 -0.63
N LEU A 212 1.53 -21.36 -1.07
CA LEU A 212 1.89 -19.95 -1.32
C LEU A 212 2.36 -19.24 -0.03
N VAL A 213 1.63 -19.42 1.08
CA VAL A 213 2.03 -18.88 2.40
C VAL A 213 3.40 -19.41 2.78
N GLU A 214 3.59 -20.73 2.75
CA GLU A 214 4.87 -21.34 3.13
C GLU A 214 6.03 -20.88 2.22
N ASN A 215 5.79 -20.77 0.91
CA ASN A 215 6.78 -20.30 -0.05
C ASN A 215 7.18 -18.83 0.19
N MET A 216 6.22 -17.97 0.55
CA MET A 216 6.52 -16.60 0.96
C MET A 216 7.40 -16.60 2.21
N MET A 217 7.00 -17.33 3.25
CA MET A 217 7.73 -17.39 4.52
C MET A 217 9.17 -17.93 4.32
N LYS A 218 9.34 -18.96 3.49
CA LYS A 218 10.66 -19.47 3.06
C LYS A 218 11.53 -18.42 2.41
N LYS A 219 10.96 -17.58 1.52
CA LYS A 219 11.69 -16.54 0.79
C LYS A 219 12.18 -15.41 1.70
N LEU A 220 11.41 -15.06 2.73
CA LEU A 220 11.72 -13.94 3.62
C LEU A 220 12.91 -14.22 4.55
N LYS A 221 13.16 -15.49 4.91
CA LYS A 221 14.26 -15.96 5.79
C LYS A 221 14.44 -15.14 7.08
N SER A 222 14.05 -15.73 8.22
CA SER A 222 14.32 -15.18 9.56
C SER A 222 13.71 -13.80 9.79
N ILE A 223 12.38 -13.74 9.72
CA ILE A 223 11.63 -12.52 10.00
C ILE A 223 11.77 -12.20 11.50
N GLN A 224 12.22 -10.99 11.81
CA GLN A 224 12.30 -10.51 13.19
C GLN A 224 10.92 -10.04 13.65
N VAL A 225 10.28 -10.85 14.49
CA VAL A 225 8.97 -10.57 15.06
C VAL A 225 9.04 -10.79 16.58
N LYS A 226 8.44 -9.89 17.37
CA LYS A 226 8.35 -10.08 18.84
C LYS A 226 7.12 -10.88 19.25
N VAL A 227 5.97 -10.65 18.63
CA VAL A 227 4.72 -11.33 18.94
C VAL A 227 4.16 -11.92 17.65
N VAL A 228 3.89 -13.23 17.65
CA VAL A 228 3.10 -13.85 16.59
C VAL A 228 1.76 -14.29 17.15
N ILE A 229 0.69 -13.95 16.45
CA ILE A 229 -0.66 -14.39 16.74
C ILE A 229 -1.13 -15.17 15.51
N LEU A 230 -1.54 -16.41 15.71
CA LEU A 230 -2.10 -17.25 14.66
C LEU A 230 -3.53 -17.60 15.07
N ARG A 231 -4.50 -17.06 14.34
CA ARG A 231 -5.94 -17.20 14.61
C ARG A 231 -6.59 -18.16 13.64
N ASP A 232 -7.64 -18.83 14.14
CA ASP A 232 -8.40 -19.86 13.44
C ASP A 232 -7.52 -20.91 12.76
N ALA A 233 -6.34 -21.13 13.33
CA ALA A 233 -5.32 -21.94 12.73
C ALA A 233 -5.71 -23.42 12.81
N TYR A 234 -5.64 -24.10 11.67
CA TYR A 234 -5.71 -25.55 11.61
C TYR A 234 -4.39 -26.15 12.09
N SER A 235 -4.42 -27.45 12.36
CA SER A 235 -3.35 -28.15 13.09
C SER A 235 -1.95 -28.02 12.47
N ASP A 236 -1.87 -27.88 11.15
CA ASP A 236 -0.65 -27.78 10.35
C ASP A 236 -0.27 -26.34 10.00
N THR A 237 -1.17 -25.36 10.09
CA THR A 237 -0.90 -23.95 9.81
C THR A 237 0.35 -23.43 10.52
N ILE A 238 0.55 -23.84 11.77
CA ILE A 238 1.72 -23.45 12.56
C ILE A 238 3.03 -23.92 11.94
N ASP A 239 3.04 -25.07 11.25
CA ASP A 239 4.20 -25.64 10.57
C ASP A 239 4.59 -24.80 9.34
N HIS A 240 3.67 -24.00 8.79
CA HIS A 240 3.90 -23.16 7.61
C HIS A 240 4.33 -21.72 7.92
N VAL A 241 4.17 -21.26 9.17
CA VAL A 241 4.50 -19.89 9.58
C VAL A 241 5.63 -19.86 10.62
N LEU A 242 5.43 -20.55 11.75
CA LEU A 242 6.30 -20.40 12.93
C LEU A 242 7.78 -20.76 12.65
N PRO A 243 8.12 -21.82 11.90
CA PRO A 243 9.52 -22.18 11.64
C PRO A 243 10.35 -21.13 10.90
N TYR A 244 9.71 -20.17 10.25
CA TYR A 244 10.37 -19.14 9.44
C TYR A 244 10.63 -17.83 10.19
N LEU A 245 10.09 -17.70 11.40
CA LEU A 245 10.37 -16.58 12.30
C LEU A 245 11.72 -16.79 13.00
N GLU A 246 12.46 -15.71 13.25
CA GLU A 246 13.79 -15.79 13.89
C GLU A 246 13.67 -16.28 15.34
N PRO A 247 14.25 -17.45 15.68
CA PRO A 247 14.28 -17.92 17.06
C PRO A 247 15.02 -16.93 17.97
N GLY A 248 14.52 -16.69 19.18
CA GLY A 248 15.14 -15.81 20.18
C GLY A 248 14.80 -14.32 20.04
N LYS A 249 14.18 -13.88 18.93
CA LYS A 249 13.54 -12.56 18.82
C LYS A 249 12.06 -12.60 19.20
N LEU A 250 11.43 -13.74 18.97
CA LEU A 250 10.05 -13.99 19.35
C LEU A 250 9.93 -14.02 20.88
N GLU A 251 9.14 -13.12 21.42
CA GLU A 251 8.82 -13.04 22.84
C GLU A 251 7.56 -13.84 23.14
N ASP A 252 6.49 -13.62 22.38
CA ASP A 252 5.17 -14.19 22.65
C ASP A 252 4.63 -14.92 21.41
N ILE A 253 4.08 -16.11 21.64
CA ILE A 253 3.37 -16.90 20.63
C ILE A 253 1.94 -17.07 21.12
N HIS A 254 0.98 -16.59 20.33
CA HIS A 254 -0.43 -16.77 20.56
C HIS A 254 -0.99 -17.68 19.47
N PHE A 255 -1.68 -18.73 19.89
CA PHE A 255 -2.27 -19.72 18.99
C PHE A 255 -3.74 -19.91 19.36
N GLU A 256 -4.64 -19.41 18.53
CA GLU A 256 -6.09 -19.59 18.68
C GLU A 256 -6.51 -20.70 17.70
N ALA A 257 -6.63 -21.91 18.23
CA ALA A 257 -6.81 -23.11 17.43
C ALA A 257 -8.29 -23.38 17.16
N HIS A 258 -8.63 -23.78 15.93
CA HIS A 258 -10.00 -24.18 15.59
C HIS A 258 -10.41 -25.53 16.22
N SER A 259 -9.45 -26.35 16.66
CA SER A 259 -9.70 -27.56 17.45
C SER A 259 -8.54 -27.90 18.40
N TRP A 260 -8.87 -28.26 19.65
CA TRP A 260 -7.94 -28.44 20.77
C TRP A 260 -6.94 -29.60 20.64
N LEU A 261 -7.19 -30.58 19.76
CA LEU A 261 -6.69 -31.94 19.98
C LEU A 261 -5.43 -32.33 19.22
N ALA A 262 -4.98 -31.59 18.20
CA ALA A 262 -4.12 -32.25 17.22
C ALA A 262 -2.60 -32.13 17.43
N LYS A 263 -1.98 -30.97 17.73
CA LYS A 263 -0.52 -30.83 17.43
C LYS A 263 0.31 -29.87 18.29
N CYS A 264 -0.04 -29.61 19.56
CA CYS A 264 0.89 -28.92 20.49
C CYS A 264 2.29 -29.54 20.49
N ASP A 265 2.38 -30.86 20.36
CA ASP A 265 3.64 -31.62 20.29
C ASP A 265 4.60 -31.16 19.20
N ARG A 266 4.11 -30.57 18.11
CA ARG A 266 4.98 -30.05 17.04
C ARG A 266 5.52 -28.68 17.39
N VAL A 267 4.64 -27.81 17.89
CA VAL A 267 4.98 -26.44 18.30
C VAL A 267 6.08 -26.45 19.36
N ILE A 268 5.92 -27.29 20.40
CA ILE A 268 6.86 -27.35 21.52
C ILE A 268 8.27 -27.82 21.11
N LYS A 269 8.39 -28.48 19.95
CA LYS A 269 9.69 -28.96 19.42
C LYS A 269 10.46 -27.88 18.67
N THR A 270 9.81 -26.79 18.27
CA THR A 270 10.43 -25.69 17.52
C THR A 270 11.38 -24.86 18.39
N GLU A 271 12.45 -24.33 17.81
CA GLU A 271 13.35 -23.42 18.52
C GLU A 271 12.67 -22.09 18.87
N GLN A 272 11.74 -21.65 18.02
CA GLN A 272 10.91 -20.47 18.26
C GLN A 272 10.11 -20.63 19.55
N PHE A 273 9.41 -21.76 19.72
CA PHE A 273 8.73 -22.05 20.97
C PHE A 273 9.72 -22.08 22.13
N LYS A 274 10.82 -22.84 22.05
CA LYS A 274 11.77 -22.99 23.17
C LYS A 274 12.33 -21.65 23.65
N LEU A 275 12.66 -20.74 22.74
CA LEU A 275 13.25 -19.45 23.06
C LEU A 275 12.23 -18.34 23.34
N ALA A 276 10.96 -18.51 22.99
CA ALA A 276 9.91 -17.55 23.34
C ALA A 276 9.76 -17.40 24.86
N LYS A 277 9.44 -16.19 25.33
CA LYS A 277 9.16 -15.91 26.74
C LYS A 277 7.82 -16.50 27.16
N ARG A 278 6.80 -16.39 26.29
CA ARG A 278 5.43 -16.83 26.58
C ARG A 278 4.83 -17.55 25.39
N PHE A 279 3.99 -18.52 25.70
CA PHE A 279 3.11 -19.19 24.76
C PHE A 279 1.71 -19.11 25.35
N PHE A 280 0.74 -18.78 24.51
CA PHE A 280 -0.67 -18.74 24.85
C PHE A 280 -1.39 -19.57 23.82
N MET A 281 -2.18 -20.52 24.30
CA MET A 281 -3.11 -21.24 23.44
C MET A 281 -4.52 -21.00 23.92
N ASP A 282 -5.37 -20.61 22.98
CA ASP A 282 -6.80 -20.59 23.13
C ASP A 282 -7.44 -21.57 22.14
N GLY A 283 -8.60 -22.10 22.48
CA GLY A 283 -9.30 -23.03 21.60
C GLY A 283 -10.67 -22.50 21.21
N GLY A 284 -10.80 -22.16 19.92
CA GLY A 284 -12.00 -21.63 19.31
C GLY A 284 -13.07 -22.70 19.12
N GLY A 285 -14.23 -22.46 19.72
CA GLY A 285 -15.45 -23.25 19.56
C GLY A 285 -16.52 -22.73 20.51
N GLY A 286 -17.64 -22.24 19.96
CA GLY A 286 -18.69 -21.43 20.60
C GLY A 286 -19.49 -22.04 21.76
N GLY A 287 -18.85 -22.73 22.70
CA GLY A 287 -19.44 -23.22 23.94
C GLY A 287 -18.42 -23.84 24.87
N VAL A 288 -18.09 -23.12 25.96
CA VAL A 288 -17.57 -23.63 27.25
C VAL A 288 -16.32 -24.54 27.22
N PHE A 289 -15.11 -23.97 27.33
CA PHE A 289 -14.08 -24.25 28.36
C PHE A 289 -12.76 -23.54 27.97
N TRP A 290 -12.50 -22.39 28.58
CA TRP A 290 -11.24 -21.66 28.40
C TRP A 290 -10.14 -22.30 29.23
N LYS A 291 -9.09 -22.81 28.60
CA LYS A 291 -7.88 -23.27 29.30
C LYS A 291 -6.65 -22.62 28.68
N LYS A 292 -6.37 -21.39 29.13
CA LYS A 292 -5.14 -20.67 28.79
C LYS A 292 -3.94 -21.49 29.24
N LEU A 293 -3.32 -22.20 28.29
CA LEU A 293 -2.08 -22.89 28.52
C LEU A 293 -0.94 -21.89 28.34
N THR A 294 -0.17 -21.73 29.40
CA THR A 294 1.08 -20.97 29.36
C THR A 294 2.24 -21.95 29.36
N LYS A 295 3.44 -21.52 28.95
CA LYS A 295 4.67 -22.34 29.07
C LYS A 295 4.91 -22.94 30.47
N LYS A 296 4.27 -22.43 31.53
CA LYS A 296 4.34 -23.02 32.87
C LYS A 296 3.43 -24.25 33.06
N ASN A 297 2.49 -24.48 32.15
CA ASN A 297 1.42 -25.48 32.24
C ASN A 297 1.56 -26.61 31.19
N ILE A 298 2.62 -26.59 30.38
CA ILE A 298 2.96 -27.57 29.33
C ILE A 298 4.28 -28.22 29.72
#